data_AF-A0AAV0RHL8-F1
#
_entry.id   AF-A0AAV0RHL8-F1
#
_cell.length_a   1.000
_cell.length_b   1.000
_cell.length_c   1.000
_cell.angle_alpha   90.00
_cell.angle_beta   90.00
_cell.angle_gamma   90.00
#
_symmetry.space_group_name_H-M   'P 1'
#
loop_
_entity.id
_entity.type
_entity.pdbx_description
1 polymer ?
#
loop_
_entity_poly.entity_id
_entity_poly.type
_entity_poly.pdbx_seq_one_letter_code
_entity_poly.pdbx_strand_id
1 'polypeptide(L)'
;MGGGPRTFPGGLNKWQWKRLHEKKASEKEKRLLDQEKQLYQASNPILNPRQTSRRRVPATAQQRYLLPITIPWLRETKSKRSPILSTEV
;
A
#
# COMPACT_ATOMS: atom_id res chain seq x y z
N MET A 1 20.25 50.87 31.08
CA MET A 1 18.97 50.31 30.62
C MET A 1 19.14 49.80 29.20
N GLY A 2 19.56 48.53 29.05
CA GLY A 2 19.83 47.91 27.75
C GLY A 2 18.56 47.47 27.06
N GLY A 3 17.79 48.42 26.54
CA GLY A 3 16.68 48.16 25.64
C GLY A 3 17.18 48.29 24.21
N GLY A 4 17.80 47.22 23.68
CA GLY A 4 18.03 47.10 22.24
C GLY A 4 16.72 47.33 21.46
N PRO A 5 16.79 47.63 20.15
CA PRO A 5 15.61 47.97 19.35
C PRO A 5 14.48 47.01 19.67
N ARG A 6 13.32 47.57 20.05
CA ARG A 6 12.13 46.85 20.50
C ARG A 6 11.43 46.22 19.29
N THR A 7 12.20 45.47 18.51
CA THR A 7 11.81 44.76 17.30
C THR A 7 11.47 43.34 17.67
N PHE A 8 10.41 42.80 17.08
CA PHE A 8 10.06 41.39 17.23
C PHE A 8 11.24 40.51 16.76
N PRO A 9 11.43 39.30 17.32
CA PRO A 9 12.62 38.51 17.03
C PRO A 9 12.79 38.32 15.52
N GLY A 10 14.03 38.49 15.05
CA GLY A 10 14.36 38.47 13.63
C GLY A 10 14.14 39.79 12.87
N GLY A 11 13.97 40.91 13.58
CA GLY A 11 13.82 42.23 12.93
C GLY A 11 12.44 42.45 12.30
N LEU A 12 11.44 41.66 12.70
CA LEU A 12 10.08 41.78 12.21
C LEU A 12 9.37 42.99 12.83
N ASN A 13 8.58 43.68 12.02
CA ASN A 13 7.69 44.75 12.50
C ASN A 13 6.47 44.15 13.21
N LYS A 14 5.85 44.91 14.12
CA LYS A 14 4.64 44.57 14.87
C LYS A 14 3.51 44.02 14.01
N TRP A 15 3.25 44.63 12.86
CA TRP A 15 2.20 44.21 11.95
C TRP A 15 2.51 42.88 11.27
N GLN A 16 3.77 42.67 10.87
CA GLN A 16 4.22 41.41 10.28
C GLN A 16 4.12 40.28 11.30
N TRP A 17 4.53 40.56 12.55
CA TRP A 17 4.41 39.61 13.65
C TRP A 17 2.96 39.25 13.94
N LYS A 18 2.06 40.24 14.01
CA LYS A 18 0.62 40.04 14.20
C LYS A 18 0.05 39.12 13.11
N ARG A 19 0.34 39.40 11.84
CA ARG A 19 -0.12 38.58 10.70
C ARG A 19 0.44 37.16 10.71
N LEU A 20 1.71 36.99 11.08
CA LEU A 20 2.34 35.67 11.16
C LEU A 20 1.65 34.81 12.23
N HIS A 21 1.37 35.40 13.39
CA HIS A 21 0.67 34.72 14.47
C HIS A 21 -0.79 34.39 14.10
N GLU A 22 -1.52 35.33 13.50
CA GLU A 22 -2.88 35.09 12.99
C GLU A 22 -2.90 33.94 11.98
N LYS A 23 -1.99 33.96 11.00
CA LYS A 23 -1.85 32.89 10.00
C LYS A 23 -1.55 31.54 10.65
N LYS A 24 -0.60 31.50 11.59
CA LYS A 24 -0.23 30.28 12.31
C LYS A 24 -1.38 29.72 13.16
N ALA A 25 -2.21 30.59 13.76
CA ALA A 25 -3.40 30.18 14.50
C ALA A 25 -4.42 29.52 13.56
N SER A 26 -4.75 30.16 12.44
CA SER A 26 -5.68 29.61 11.44
C SER A 26 -5.16 28.30 10.82
N GLU A 27 -3.86 28.16 10.61
CA GLU A 27 -3.27 26.90 10.11
C GLU A 27 -3.38 25.76 11.13
N LYS A 28 -3.21 26.05 12.42
CA LYS A 28 -3.41 25.05 13.48
C LYS A 28 -4.85 24.56 13.53
N GLU A 29 -5.81 25.48 13.47
CA GLU A 29 -7.23 25.16 13.48
C GLU A 29 -7.63 24.29 12.27
N LYS A 30 -7.18 24.66 11.07
CA LYS A 30 -7.41 23.86 9.85
C LYS A 30 -6.83 22.45 9.95
N ARG A 31 -5.61 22.33 10.50
CA ARG A 31 -4.97 21.02 10.70
C ARG A 31 -5.74 20.14 11.67
N LEU A 32 -6.30 20.70 12.75
CA LEU A 32 -7.14 19.94 13.69
C LEU A 32 -8.41 19.44 13.00
N LEU A 33 -9.10 20.31 12.26
CA LEU A 33 -10.30 19.94 11.51
C LEU A 33 -10.03 18.85 10.46
N ASP A 34 -8.91 18.94 9.74
CA ASP A 34 -8.50 17.94 8.76
C ASP A 34 -8.17 16.59 9.43
N GLN A 35 -7.56 16.59 10.63
CA GLN A 35 -7.30 15.38 11.40
C GLN A 35 -8.61 14.70 11.84
N GLU A 36 -9.56 15.46 12.37
CA GLU A 36 -10.89 14.93 12.72
C GLU A 36 -11.58 14.33 11.50
N LYS A 37 -11.58 15.06 10.38
CA LYS A 37 -12.15 14.59 9.12
C LYS A 37 -11.51 13.30 8.64
N GLN A 38 -10.19 13.16 8.75
CA GLN A 38 -9.49 11.92 8.39
C GLN A 38 -9.93 10.73 9.25
N LEU A 39 -10.09 10.92 10.57
CA LEU A 39 -10.57 9.88 11.47
C LEU A 39 -12.01 9.45 11.13
N TYR A 40 -12.89 10.41 10.84
CA TYR A 40 -14.25 10.12 10.40
C TYR A 40 -14.29 9.36 9.07
N GLN A 41 -13.45 9.76 8.09
CA GLN A 41 -13.36 9.10 6.79
C GLN A 41 -12.82 7.67 6.88
N ALA A 42 -11.79 7.45 7.71
CA ALA A 42 -11.20 6.14 7.92
C ALA A 42 -12.19 5.17 8.59
N SER A 43 -13.02 5.67 9.49
CA SER A 43 -14.01 4.87 10.24
C SER A 43 -15.26 4.55 9.40
N ASN A 44 -15.66 5.43 8.49
CA ASN A 44 -16.84 5.26 7.64
C ASN A 44 -16.48 5.31 6.14
N PRO A 45 -15.90 4.23 5.58
CA PRO A 45 -15.47 4.18 4.18
C PRO A 45 -16.63 4.23 3.18
N ILE A 46 -17.87 3.97 3.63
CA ILE A 46 -19.07 3.94 2.79
C ILE A 46 -19.45 5.34 2.27
N LEU A 47 -19.08 6.41 2.98
CA LEU A 47 -19.45 7.79 2.62
C LEU A 47 -18.44 8.50 1.71
N ASN A 48 -17.31 7.88 1.34
CA ASN A 48 -16.28 8.50 0.50
C ASN A 48 -15.79 7.58 -0.63
N PRO A 49 -16.55 7.43 -1.72
CA PRO A 49 -16.16 6.62 -2.88
C PRO A 49 -14.95 7.19 -3.65
N ARG A 50 -14.48 8.40 -3.35
CA ARG A 50 -13.35 9.06 -4.03
C ARG A 50 -11.98 8.51 -3.62
N GLN A 51 -11.84 7.89 -2.45
CA GLN A 51 -10.54 7.43 -1.92
C GLN A 51 -10.26 5.94 -2.16
N THR A 52 -11.25 5.14 -2.58
CA THR A 52 -11.12 3.68 -2.76
C THR A 52 -10.32 3.29 -4.01
N SER A 53 -9.96 4.24 -4.88
CA SER A 53 -9.38 3.96 -6.21
C SER A 53 -7.86 3.73 -6.25
N ARG A 54 -7.17 3.51 -5.11
CA ARG A 54 -5.71 3.34 -5.09
C ARG A 54 -5.17 2.16 -4.29
N ARG A 55 -5.94 1.09 -4.09
CA ARG A 55 -5.34 -0.23 -3.85
C ARG A 55 -5.28 -0.99 -5.18
N ARG A 56 -4.37 -0.56 -6.07
CA ARG A 56 -3.96 -1.44 -7.18
C ARG A 56 -3.22 -2.60 -6.54
N VAL A 57 -3.88 -3.75 -6.49
CA VAL A 57 -3.23 -5.03 -6.17
C VAL A 57 -2.07 -5.18 -7.16
N PRO A 58 -0.82 -5.38 -6.71
CA PRO A 58 0.27 -5.63 -7.64
C PRO A 58 -0.07 -6.91 -8.41
N ALA A 59 -0.07 -6.83 -9.73
CA ALA A 59 -0.38 -7.93 -10.66
C ALA A 59 0.60 -9.12 -10.57
N THR A 60 1.54 -9.09 -9.62
CA THR A 60 2.48 -10.17 -9.35
C THR A 60 1.89 -11.27 -8.47
N ALA A 61 0.67 -11.12 -7.94
CA ALA A 61 -0.01 -12.16 -7.18
C ALA A 61 -0.73 -13.24 -8.03
N GLN A 62 -0.53 -13.28 -9.35
CA GLN A 62 -1.14 -14.28 -10.25
C GLN A 62 -0.20 -15.36 -10.80
N GLN A 63 1.04 -15.50 -10.32
CA GLN A 63 1.95 -16.55 -10.82
C GLN A 63 2.18 -17.71 -9.84
N ARG A 64 1.17 -18.14 -9.07
CA ARG A 64 1.33 -19.27 -8.14
C ARG A 64 0.26 -20.36 -8.14
N TYR A 65 -0.69 -20.36 -9.08
CA TYR A 65 -1.75 -21.38 -9.09
C TYR A 65 -2.06 -22.01 -10.46
N LEU A 66 -1.05 -22.17 -11.33
CA LEU A 66 -1.18 -22.99 -12.53
C LEU A 66 0.02 -23.93 -12.63
N LEU A 67 0.13 -24.87 -11.69
CA LEU A 67 0.92 -26.08 -11.89
C LEU A 67 -0.04 -27.16 -12.40
N PRO A 68 0.15 -27.72 -13.62
CA PRO A 68 -0.64 -28.85 -14.07
C PRO A 68 -0.25 -30.09 -13.25
N ILE A 69 -1.24 -30.69 -12.61
CA ILE A 69 -1.13 -32.00 -11.95
C ILE A 69 -0.78 -33.02 -13.03
N THR A 70 0.48 -33.42 -13.11
CA THR A 70 0.89 -34.58 -13.90
C THR A 70 0.64 -35.83 -13.06
N ILE A 71 -0.30 -36.67 -13.50
CA ILE A 71 -0.65 -37.95 -12.87
C ILE A 71 0.48 -38.96 -13.21
N PRO A 72 1.22 -39.51 -12.23
CA PRO A 72 2.34 -40.42 -12.50
C PRO A 72 1.91 -41.90 -12.58
N TRP A 73 0.66 -42.20 -12.98
CA TRP A 73 0.14 -43.57 -13.00
C TRP A 73 -0.52 -43.91 -14.33
N LEU A 74 0.30 -44.09 -15.35
CA LEU A 74 -0.05 -44.91 -16.51
C LEU A 74 1.22 -45.63 -16.99
N ARG A 75 1.66 -46.62 -16.20
CA ARG A 75 2.72 -47.53 -16.62
C ARG A 75 2.10 -48.61 -17.50
N GLU A 76 2.37 -48.47 -18.79
CA GLU A 76 1.92 -49.30 -19.90
C GLU A 76 2.20 -50.79 -19.67
N THR A 77 1.13 -51.59 -19.59
CA THR A 77 1.18 -53.05 -19.60
C THR A 77 1.21 -53.54 -21.05
N LYS A 78 2.35 -53.39 -21.74
CA LYS A 78 2.58 -54.13 -22.99
C LYS A 78 3.32 -55.44 -22.74
N SER A 79 2.48 -56.43 -22.41
CA SER A 79 2.54 -57.81 -22.92
C SER A 79 3.75 -58.12 -23.82
N LYS A 80 4.76 -58.76 -23.24
CA LYS A 80 5.79 -59.50 -23.98
C LYS A 80 5.25 -60.90 -24.25
N ARG A 81 4.77 -61.12 -25.48
CA ARG A 81 4.65 -62.45 -26.09
C ARG A 81 6.02 -63.15 -26.02
N SER A 82 6.13 -64.27 -25.31
CA SER A 82 7.01 -65.38 -25.69
C SER A 82 6.43 -66.03 -26.97
N PRO A 83 7.22 -66.60 -27.91
CA PRO A 83 8.00 -67.82 -27.64
C PRO A 83 9.30 -67.98 -28.49
N ILE A 84 9.86 -69.19 -28.40
CA ILE A 84 10.73 -69.93 -29.34
C ILE A 84 12.25 -69.69 -29.22
N LEU A 85 12.94 -70.66 -28.60
CA LEU A 85 13.97 -71.54 -29.21
C LEU A 85 14.80 -72.20 -28.09
N SER A 86 14.50 -73.46 -27.78
CA SER A 86 15.44 -74.38 -27.13
C SER A 86 15.04 -75.81 -27.49
N THR A 87 15.49 -76.22 -28.67
CA THR A 87 15.68 -77.62 -29.06
C THR A 87 17.17 -77.74 -29.36
N GLU A 88 17.94 -78.34 -28.46
CA GLU A 88 19.16 -79.14 -28.72
C GLU A 88 19.28 -80.10 -27.51
N VAL A 89 19.01 -81.40 -27.76
CA VAL A 89 19.98 -82.52 -27.89
C VAL A 89 20.71 -82.83 -26.59
#